data_AF-A0A4Y9ZJN7-F1
#
_entry.id   AF-A0A4Y9ZJN7-F1
#
_cell.length_a   1.000
_cell.length_b   1.000
_cell.length_c   1.000
_cell.angle_alpha   90.00
_cell.angle_beta   90.00
_cell.angle_gamma   90.00
#
_symmetry.space_group_name_H-M   'P 1'
#
loop_
_entity.id
_entity.type
_entity.pdbx_description
1 polymer ?
#
loop_
_entity_poly.entity_id
_entity_poly.type
_entity_poly.pdbx_seq_one_letter_code
_entity_poly.pdbx_strand_id
1 'polypeptide(L)'
;MARSLYVLGVFSLAVVYVAYQALSDSPEELSPQGCRMSRMLPSYILQSGLSVSDTPLAARYSLWLYREVAWEPTQPVGRPVLFIPGNAGSSHQVRSIASSAARQFYSTPYDPSPDFSARAISPLDVYALEFNEDFSALHAPTLRAQSAHAAHAINYILSLYPPNTSLAPLGASTVSAYFSALGSTNGGRFNRGGRAFPDISAQGDNVDIVFQQEFGLVGGTSCLSPIFASVVSLLNGELITAGKPPLGFLNPFLYSTGASALNDVTTGSNPGCSTNGFPARARWDPVTGLGTPNFAALRTAVGL
;
A
#
# COMPACT_ATOMS: atom_id res chain seq x y z
N MET A 1 -52.88 -17.04 -16.87
CA MET A 1 -52.06 -17.32 -15.68
C MET A 1 -50.94 -18.31 -15.93
N ALA A 2 -51.19 -19.52 -16.45
CA ALA A 2 -50.14 -20.55 -16.64
C ALA A 2 -48.95 -20.12 -17.52
N ARG A 3 -49.19 -19.37 -18.61
CA ARG A 3 -48.13 -18.90 -19.53
C ARG A 3 -47.20 -17.87 -18.87
N SER A 4 -47.75 -16.97 -18.06
CA SER A 4 -46.98 -15.95 -17.31
C SER A 4 -46.16 -16.58 -16.19
N LEU A 5 -46.70 -17.60 -15.52
CA LEU A 5 -45.98 -18.40 -14.51
C LEU A 5 -44.80 -19.17 -15.13
N TYR A 6 -44.97 -19.70 -16.34
CA TYR A 6 -43.89 -20.39 -17.06
C TYR A 6 -42.74 -19.43 -17.44
N VAL A 7 -43.08 -18.24 -17.96
CA VAL A 7 -42.09 -17.22 -18.31
C VAL A 7 -41.33 -16.74 -17.07
N LEU A 8 -42.04 -16.49 -15.95
CA LEU A 8 -41.41 -16.14 -14.68
C LEU A 8 -40.50 -17.26 -14.16
N GLY A 9 -40.93 -18.52 -14.24
CA GLY A 9 -40.12 -19.66 -13.80
C GLY A 9 -38.83 -19.83 -14.61
N VAL A 10 -38.90 -19.69 -15.94
CA VAL A 10 -37.73 -19.74 -16.81
C VAL A 10 -36.81 -18.55 -16.54
N PHE A 11 -37.36 -17.36 -16.34
CA PHE A 11 -36.57 -16.17 -16.03
C PHE A 11 -35.86 -16.30 -14.67
N SER A 12 -36.55 -16.78 -13.63
CA SER A 12 -35.94 -17.05 -12.33
C SER A 12 -34.80 -18.06 -12.40
N LEU A 13 -34.97 -19.15 -13.18
CA LEU A 13 -33.90 -20.12 -13.40
C LEU A 13 -32.70 -19.51 -14.14
N ALA A 14 -32.95 -18.63 -15.12
CA ALA A 14 -31.88 -17.91 -15.82
C ALA A 14 -31.13 -16.96 -14.89
N VAL A 15 -31.83 -16.21 -14.02
CA VAL A 15 -31.19 -15.33 -13.02
C VAL A 15 -30.35 -16.14 -12.03
N VAL A 16 -30.87 -17.27 -11.54
CA VAL A 16 -30.12 -18.15 -10.63
C VAL A 16 -28.88 -18.72 -11.32
N TYR A 17 -28.99 -19.11 -12.59
CA TYR A 17 -27.85 -19.61 -13.36
C TYR A 17 -26.78 -18.53 -13.57
N VAL A 18 -27.18 -17.31 -13.95
CA VAL A 18 -26.24 -16.18 -14.10
C VAL A 18 -25.58 -15.82 -12.77
N ALA A 19 -26.34 -15.79 -11.68
CA ALA A 19 -25.80 -15.55 -10.35
C ALA A 19 -24.81 -16.65 -9.94
N TYR A 20 -25.13 -17.92 -10.21
CA TYR A 20 -24.24 -19.05 -9.96
C TYR A 20 -22.93 -18.93 -10.73
N GLN A 21 -22.99 -18.61 -12.03
CA GLN A 21 -21.79 -18.42 -12.85
C GLN A 21 -20.96 -17.22 -12.37
N ALA A 22 -21.60 -16.09 -12.05
CA ALA A 22 -20.90 -14.94 -11.50
C ALA A 22 -20.20 -15.27 -10.16
N LEU A 23 -20.87 -16.03 -9.28
CA LEU A 23 -20.30 -16.49 -8.00
C LEU A 23 -19.20 -17.55 -8.18
N SER A 24 -19.29 -18.40 -9.20
CA SER A 24 -18.26 -19.42 -9.49
C SER A 24 -17.01 -18.84 -10.12
N ASP A 25 -17.15 -17.76 -10.90
CA ASP A 25 -16.04 -17.12 -11.62
C ASP A 25 -15.35 -16.04 -10.77
N SER A 26 -16.08 -15.45 -9.81
CA SER A 26 -15.53 -14.46 -8.86
C SER A 26 -14.21 -14.86 -8.18
N PRO A 27 -14.00 -16.12 -7.73
CA PRO A 27 -12.74 -16.55 -7.14
C PRO A 27 -11.57 -16.55 -8.13
N GLU A 28 -11.79 -16.68 -9.44
CA GLU A 28 -10.71 -16.68 -10.42
C GLU A 28 -10.43 -15.27 -10.99
N GLU A 29 -11.45 -14.39 -11.07
CA GLU A 29 -11.29 -13.04 -11.61
C GLU A 29 -10.85 -11.98 -10.59
N LEU A 30 -11.25 -12.07 -9.30
CA LEU A 30 -10.95 -11.02 -8.32
C LEU A 30 -9.51 -11.05 -7.79
N SER A 31 -8.79 -12.17 -7.96
CA SER A 31 -7.39 -12.33 -7.57
C SER A 31 -6.76 -13.49 -8.33
N PRO A 32 -5.54 -13.34 -8.91
CA PRO A 32 -4.81 -14.46 -9.53
C PRO A 32 -4.56 -15.64 -8.56
N GLN A 33 -4.68 -15.40 -7.24
CA GLN A 33 -4.52 -16.43 -6.19
C GLN A 33 -5.85 -17.07 -5.76
N GLY A 34 -6.98 -16.49 -6.16
CA GLY A 34 -8.33 -16.81 -5.72
C GLY A 34 -8.56 -16.90 -4.21
N CYS A 35 -9.59 -17.63 -3.78
CA CYS A 35 -9.92 -17.87 -2.37
C CYS A 35 -8.95 -18.84 -1.65
N ARG A 36 -7.68 -18.91 -2.07
CA ARG A 36 -6.67 -19.75 -1.42
C ARG A 36 -5.98 -18.96 -0.32
N MET A 37 -5.63 -19.66 0.76
CA MET A 37 -4.78 -19.09 1.82
C MET A 37 -3.49 -18.56 1.18
N SER A 38 -3.22 -17.27 1.34
CA SER A 38 -2.01 -16.65 0.82
C SER A 38 -0.81 -17.24 1.56
N ARG A 39 -0.10 -18.17 0.90
CA ARG A 39 1.14 -18.75 1.40
C ARG A 39 2.30 -17.91 0.92
N MET A 40 3.23 -17.65 1.82
CA MET A 40 4.47 -16.92 1.58
C MET A 40 5.64 -17.81 2.01
N LEU A 41 6.72 -17.79 1.23
CA LEU A 41 7.95 -18.53 1.54
C LEU A 41 9.09 -17.52 1.69
N PRO A 42 9.17 -16.83 2.84
CA PRO A 42 10.12 -15.74 3.00
C PRO A 42 11.55 -16.27 3.19
N SER A 43 12.51 -15.63 2.52
CA SER A 43 13.94 -15.72 2.79
C SER A 43 14.47 -14.32 3.08
N TYR A 44 15.23 -14.17 4.16
CA TYR A 44 15.81 -12.89 4.57
C TYR A 44 17.32 -12.95 4.42
N ILE A 45 17.86 -12.17 3.49
CA ILE A 45 19.28 -12.09 3.20
C ILE A 45 19.86 -10.87 3.92
N LEU A 46 20.70 -11.12 4.93
CA LEU A 46 21.37 -10.05 5.68
C LEU A 46 22.26 -9.22 4.75
N GLN A 47 22.08 -7.91 4.79
CA GLN A 47 22.92 -6.96 4.07
C GLN A 47 24.17 -6.62 4.89
N SER A 48 25.13 -7.55 4.91
CA SER A 48 26.35 -7.45 5.73
C SER A 48 27.30 -6.32 5.33
N GLY A 49 27.14 -5.75 4.13
CA GLY A 49 27.95 -4.61 3.66
C GLY A 49 27.57 -3.27 4.30
N LEU A 50 26.47 -3.20 5.05
CA LEU A 50 26.09 -2.02 5.82
C LEU A 50 27.01 -1.90 7.06
N SER A 51 28.16 -1.24 6.88
CA SER A 51 29.08 -0.96 7.99
C SER A 51 28.45 0.04 8.96
N VAL A 52 28.36 -0.34 10.23
CA VAL A 52 27.80 0.50 11.28
C VAL A 52 28.78 1.65 11.53
N SER A 53 28.41 2.86 11.16
CA SER A 53 29.18 4.05 11.50
C SER A 53 28.25 5.13 12.06
N ASP A 54 28.60 5.60 13.26
CA ASP A 54 28.23 6.87 13.94
C ASP A 54 27.78 6.70 15.40
N THR A 55 27.10 5.60 15.78
CA THR A 55 26.72 5.37 17.20
C THR A 55 26.72 3.88 17.61
N PRO A 56 27.03 3.53 18.87
CA PRO A 56 26.94 2.14 19.38
C PRO A 56 25.52 1.56 19.37
N LEU A 57 24.49 2.40 19.30
CA LEU A 57 23.09 1.96 19.23
C LEU A 57 22.73 1.47 17.82
N ALA A 58 23.26 2.14 16.78
CA ALA A 58 23.05 1.73 15.39
C ALA A 58 23.66 0.35 15.07
N ALA A 59 24.58 -0.15 15.91
CA ALA A 59 25.21 -1.47 15.77
C ALA A 59 24.26 -2.64 16.05
N ARG A 60 23.10 -2.36 16.66
CA ARG A 60 22.10 -3.36 17.04
C ARG A 60 21.04 -3.57 15.97
N TYR A 61 21.05 -2.72 14.94
CA TYR A 61 20.07 -2.73 13.87
C TYR A 61 20.63 -3.40 12.64
N SER A 62 19.76 -4.02 11.87
CA SER A 62 20.13 -4.76 10.67
C SER A 62 19.23 -4.42 9.50
N LEU A 63 19.76 -4.66 8.31
CA LEU A 63 19.05 -4.49 7.05
C LEU A 63 18.94 -5.86 6.38
N TRP A 64 17.73 -6.23 5.99
CA TRP A 64 17.42 -7.50 5.36
C TRP A 64 16.85 -7.28 3.97
N LEU A 65 17.28 -8.09 3.00
CA LEU A 65 16.65 -8.19 1.70
C LEU A 65 15.69 -9.37 1.72
N TYR A 66 14.41 -9.10 1.48
CA TYR A 66 13.40 -10.14 1.34
C TYR A 66 13.51 -10.82 -0.02
N ARG A 67 13.38 -12.15 -0.05
CA ARG A 67 13.20 -12.95 -1.26
C ARG A 67 12.08 -13.97 -1.06
N GLU A 68 11.18 -14.07 -2.03
CA GLU A 68 10.26 -15.20 -2.10
C GLU A 68 11.03 -16.43 -2.61
N VAL A 69 11.19 -17.43 -1.75
CA VAL A 69 11.98 -18.64 -2.02
C VAL A 69 11.48 -19.32 -3.29
N ALA A 70 12.42 -19.59 -4.20
CA ALA A 70 12.20 -20.23 -5.50
C ALA A 70 11.42 -19.39 -6.53
N TRP A 71 11.13 -18.11 -6.28
CA TRP A 71 10.44 -17.25 -7.26
C TRP A 71 11.35 -16.22 -7.91
N GLU A 72 12.33 -15.72 -7.17
CA GLU A 72 13.18 -14.60 -7.61
C GLU A 72 14.67 -14.88 -7.34
N PRO A 73 15.59 -14.25 -8.11
CA PRO A 73 17.02 -14.35 -7.86
C PRO A 73 17.41 -13.84 -6.47
N THR A 74 18.47 -14.39 -5.89
CA THR A 74 18.98 -13.92 -4.59
C THR A 74 19.54 -12.50 -4.66
N GLN A 75 20.15 -12.14 -5.80
CA GLN A 75 20.69 -10.81 -6.05
C GLN A 75 19.60 -9.82 -6.47
N PRO A 76 19.70 -8.54 -6.08
CA PRO A 76 18.81 -7.48 -6.56
C PRO A 76 18.96 -7.24 -8.06
N VAL A 77 17.83 -7.17 -8.74
CA VAL A 77 17.72 -7.01 -10.20
C VAL A 77 16.65 -5.99 -10.60
N GLY A 78 15.99 -5.38 -9.62
CA GLY A 78 14.79 -4.58 -9.76
C GLY A 78 14.95 -3.16 -9.23
N ARG A 79 13.84 -2.61 -8.73
CA ARG A 79 13.77 -1.29 -8.12
C ARG A 79 13.78 -1.42 -6.61
N PRO A 80 14.68 -0.73 -5.89
CA PRO A 80 14.75 -0.87 -4.46
C PRO A 80 13.52 -0.24 -3.78
N VAL A 81 12.98 -0.95 -2.79
CA VAL A 81 11.92 -0.51 -1.89
C VAL A 81 12.42 -0.74 -0.46
N LEU A 82 12.32 0.28 0.39
CA LEU A 82 12.70 0.17 1.80
C LEU A 82 11.46 0.18 2.70
N PHE A 83 11.29 -0.90 3.46
CA PHE A 83 10.32 -1.02 4.54
C PHE A 83 10.98 -0.63 5.87
N ILE A 84 10.32 0.28 6.60
CA ILE A 84 10.74 0.72 7.93
C ILE A 84 9.62 0.30 8.90
N PRO A 85 9.89 -0.61 9.85
CA PRO A 85 8.87 -1.03 10.81
C PRO A 85 8.52 0.12 11.77
N GLY A 86 7.31 0.04 12.33
CA GLY A 86 6.86 0.96 13.37
C GLY A 86 7.51 0.70 14.74
N ASN A 87 7.06 1.40 15.77
CA ASN A 87 7.50 1.19 17.15
C ASN A 87 7.26 -0.26 17.59
N ALA A 88 8.30 -0.92 18.13
CA ALA A 88 8.29 -2.35 18.43
C ALA A 88 7.88 -3.25 17.24
N GLY A 89 8.07 -2.76 16.01
CA GLY A 89 7.79 -3.50 14.80
C GLY A 89 9.00 -4.31 14.35
N SER A 90 8.72 -5.42 13.68
CA SER A 90 9.73 -6.30 13.08
C SER A 90 9.80 -6.12 11.56
N SER A 91 10.99 -6.31 11.00
CA SER A 91 11.22 -6.45 9.57
C SER A 91 10.30 -7.49 8.91
N HIS A 92 9.83 -8.49 9.66
CA HIS A 92 8.95 -9.55 9.17
C HIS A 92 7.53 -9.08 8.81
N GLN A 93 7.16 -7.85 9.16
CA GLN A 93 5.86 -7.27 8.79
C GLN A 93 5.74 -7.03 7.28
N VAL A 94 6.86 -6.86 6.56
CA VAL A 94 6.86 -6.62 5.11
C VAL A 94 6.45 -7.83 4.27
N ARG A 95 6.50 -9.04 4.86
CA ARG A 95 6.47 -10.31 4.12
C ARG A 95 5.28 -10.49 3.18
N SER A 96 4.08 -10.04 3.58
CA SER A 96 2.88 -10.20 2.77
C SER A 96 2.93 -9.32 1.51
N ILE A 97 3.41 -8.08 1.66
CA ILE A 97 3.57 -7.13 0.56
C ILE A 97 4.67 -7.63 -0.38
N ALA A 98 5.82 -8.04 0.17
CA ALA A 98 6.94 -8.50 -0.63
C ALA A 98 6.61 -9.80 -1.39
N SER A 99 6.01 -10.78 -0.72
CA SER A 99 5.54 -12.03 -1.35
C SER A 99 4.51 -11.76 -2.45
N SER A 100 3.54 -10.87 -2.19
CA SER A 100 2.54 -10.50 -3.18
C SER A 100 3.17 -9.79 -4.38
N ALA A 101 4.13 -8.87 -4.17
CA ALA A 101 4.81 -8.19 -5.25
C ALA A 101 5.61 -9.16 -6.14
N ALA A 102 6.36 -10.08 -5.53
CA ALA A 102 7.10 -11.11 -6.25
C ALA A 102 6.18 -12.03 -7.05
N ARG A 103 5.12 -12.56 -6.43
CA ARG A 103 4.17 -13.49 -7.07
C ARG A 103 3.22 -12.84 -8.09
N GLN A 104 3.07 -11.52 -8.07
CA GLN A 104 2.39 -10.80 -9.15
C GLN A 104 3.34 -10.54 -10.32
N PHE A 105 4.59 -10.19 -10.02
CA PHE A 105 5.59 -9.91 -11.06
C PHE A 105 5.97 -11.16 -11.85
N TYR A 106 6.24 -12.27 -11.17
CA TYR A 106 6.58 -13.55 -11.78
C TYR A 106 5.31 -14.39 -11.97
N SER A 107 4.97 -14.79 -13.20
CA SER A 107 3.82 -15.67 -13.46
C SER A 107 4.12 -17.12 -13.10
N THR A 108 5.38 -17.53 -13.25
CA THR A 108 5.93 -18.79 -12.76
C THR A 108 7.31 -18.54 -12.15
N PRO A 109 7.86 -19.46 -11.33
CA PRO A 109 9.22 -19.34 -10.80
C PRO A 109 10.24 -18.81 -11.81
N TYR A 110 10.83 -17.65 -11.51
CA TYR A 110 11.84 -16.97 -12.33
C TYR A 110 11.38 -16.44 -13.70
N ASP A 111 10.11 -16.55 -14.04
CA ASP A 111 9.55 -16.10 -15.32
C ASP A 111 8.63 -14.88 -15.13
N PRO A 112 9.02 -13.68 -15.59
CA PRO A 112 8.22 -12.47 -15.47
C PRO A 112 6.90 -12.57 -16.25
N SER A 113 5.80 -12.19 -15.62
CA SER A 113 4.50 -12.11 -16.27
C SER A 113 4.54 -11.15 -17.48
N PRO A 114 3.90 -11.51 -18.61
CA PRO A 114 3.73 -10.64 -19.77
C PRO A 114 3.20 -9.25 -19.43
N ASP A 115 2.34 -9.12 -18.40
CA ASP A 115 1.75 -7.85 -17.97
C ASP A 115 2.80 -6.83 -17.51
N PHE A 116 3.93 -7.32 -16.99
CA PHE A 116 5.03 -6.49 -16.52
C PHE A 116 6.17 -6.41 -17.54
N SER A 117 6.53 -7.53 -18.17
CA SER A 117 7.63 -7.58 -19.14
C SER A 117 7.32 -6.79 -20.42
N ALA A 118 6.08 -6.83 -20.92
CA ALA A 118 5.65 -6.04 -22.09
C ALA A 118 5.72 -4.52 -21.85
N ARG A 119 5.67 -4.10 -20.58
CA ARG A 119 5.74 -2.70 -20.15
C ARG A 119 7.15 -2.28 -19.70
N ALA A 120 8.14 -3.16 -19.84
CA ALA A 120 9.50 -2.97 -19.32
C ALA A 120 9.51 -2.54 -17.83
N ILE A 121 8.57 -3.07 -17.04
CA ILE A 121 8.53 -2.84 -15.59
C ILE A 121 9.52 -3.80 -14.94
N SER A 122 10.37 -3.28 -14.07
CA SER A 122 11.31 -4.06 -13.27
C SER A 122 10.62 -4.60 -12.00
N PRO A 123 11.08 -5.74 -11.44
CA PRO A 123 10.58 -6.24 -10.16
C PRO A 123 10.92 -5.28 -9.02
N LEU A 124 10.32 -5.49 -7.84
CA LEU A 124 10.65 -4.73 -6.63
C LEU A 124 11.64 -5.51 -5.77
N ASP A 125 12.74 -4.88 -5.40
CA ASP A 125 13.70 -5.40 -4.43
C ASP A 125 13.37 -4.85 -3.05
N VAL A 126 12.69 -5.66 -2.23
CA VAL A 126 12.15 -5.20 -0.95
C VAL A 126 13.16 -5.43 0.16
N TYR A 127 13.71 -4.34 0.68
CA TYR A 127 14.54 -4.30 1.87
C TYR A 127 13.69 -3.98 3.11
N ALA A 128 14.05 -4.52 4.25
CA ALA A 128 13.40 -4.25 5.53
C ALA A 128 14.44 -3.92 6.61
N LEU A 129 14.24 -2.80 7.29
CA LEU A 129 14.97 -2.48 8.50
C LEU A 129 14.48 -3.35 9.67
N GLU A 130 15.41 -3.80 10.48
CA GLU A 130 15.15 -4.47 11.74
C GLU A 130 15.75 -3.61 12.86
N PHE A 131 14.87 -3.04 13.67
CA PHE A 131 15.25 -2.24 14.83
C PHE A 131 15.28 -3.06 16.13
N ASN A 132 15.31 -4.39 16.01
CA ASN A 132 15.30 -5.34 17.13
C ASN A 132 14.08 -5.12 18.05
N GLU A 133 12.95 -4.74 17.43
CA GLU A 133 11.70 -4.41 18.13
C GLU A 133 11.87 -3.36 19.27
N ASP A 134 12.89 -2.50 19.16
CA ASP A 134 13.15 -1.46 20.17
C ASP A 134 11.94 -0.53 20.35
N PHE A 135 11.57 -0.29 21.60
CA PHE A 135 10.59 0.72 21.97
C PHE A 135 11.20 2.11 21.83
N SER A 136 10.88 2.80 20.74
CA SER A 136 11.44 4.10 20.40
C SER A 136 10.50 5.27 20.68
N ALA A 137 9.21 5.01 20.96
CA ALA A 137 8.14 6.02 21.02
C ALA A 137 8.46 7.29 21.84
N LEU A 138 9.17 7.18 22.97
CA LEU A 138 9.51 8.32 23.85
C LEU A 138 11.01 8.47 24.13
N HIS A 139 11.88 7.69 23.47
CA HIS A 139 13.32 7.69 23.77
C HIS A 139 14.12 8.34 22.63
N ALA A 140 14.43 9.62 22.79
CA ALA A 140 15.09 10.43 21.77
C ALA A 140 16.43 9.88 21.26
N PRO A 141 17.34 9.33 22.10
CA PRO A 141 18.56 8.69 21.61
C PRO A 141 18.30 7.47 20.72
N THR A 142 17.30 6.64 21.04
CA THR A 142 16.90 5.49 20.21
C THR A 142 16.34 5.96 18.88
N LEU A 143 15.44 6.95 18.87
CA LEU A 143 14.90 7.52 17.63
C LEU A 143 16.01 8.09 16.73
N ARG A 144 17.01 8.78 17.31
CA ARG A 144 18.16 9.28 16.55
C ARG A 144 18.98 8.11 15.97
N ALA A 145 19.25 7.07 16.75
CA ALA A 145 19.99 5.90 16.27
C ALA A 145 19.25 5.17 15.15
N GLN A 146 17.94 4.96 15.28
CA GLN A 146 17.09 4.36 14.24
C GLN A 146 17.09 5.21 12.97
N SER A 147 16.98 6.54 13.11
CA SER A 147 17.01 7.46 11.97
C SER A 147 18.37 7.48 11.26
N ALA A 148 19.47 7.45 12.01
CA ALA A 148 20.82 7.39 11.45
C ALA A 148 21.03 6.07 10.71
N HIS A 149 20.64 4.94 11.32
CA HIS A 149 20.73 3.64 10.69
C HIS A 149 19.88 3.55 9.41
N ALA A 150 18.66 4.10 9.41
CA ALA A 150 17.83 4.19 8.22
C ALA A 150 18.49 5.02 7.09
N ALA A 151 19.10 6.15 7.42
CA ALA A 151 19.83 6.97 6.44
C ALA A 151 21.04 6.22 5.84
N HIS A 152 21.82 5.53 6.67
CA HIS A 152 22.92 4.68 6.23
C HIS A 152 22.43 3.53 5.34
N ALA A 153 21.33 2.89 5.70
CA ALA A 153 20.70 1.86 4.88
C ALA A 153 20.27 2.38 3.51
N ILE A 154 19.69 3.59 3.43
CA ILE A 154 19.32 4.23 2.16
C ILE A 154 20.57 4.41 1.28
N ASN A 155 21.65 4.98 1.83
CA ASN A 155 22.89 5.19 1.08
C ASN A 155 23.51 3.86 0.60
N TYR A 156 23.51 2.86 1.48
CA TYR A 156 23.99 1.52 1.15
C TYR A 156 23.16 0.88 0.05
N ILE A 157 21.82 0.87 0.18
CA ILE A 157 20.92 0.31 -0.84
C ILE A 157 21.20 1.00 -2.17
N LEU A 158 21.20 2.34 -2.22
CA LEU A 158 21.45 3.10 -3.45
C LEU A 158 22.81 2.78 -4.08
N SER A 159 23.83 2.45 -3.29
CA SER A 159 25.14 2.03 -3.80
C SER A 159 25.13 0.69 -4.54
N LEU A 160 24.11 -0.15 -4.34
CA LEU A 160 23.94 -1.43 -5.03
C LEU A 160 23.31 -1.28 -6.43
N TYR A 161 22.78 -0.10 -6.77
CA TYR A 161 22.05 0.14 -8.02
C TYR A 161 22.77 1.16 -8.91
N PRO A 162 22.43 1.24 -10.22
CA PRO A 162 23.01 2.22 -11.11
C PRO A 162 22.87 3.66 -10.61
N PRO A 163 23.81 4.56 -10.95
CA PRO A 163 23.71 5.98 -10.62
C PRO A 163 22.39 6.58 -11.12
N ASN A 164 21.76 7.43 -10.31
CA ASN A 164 20.42 8.02 -10.52
C ASN A 164 19.22 7.08 -10.30
N THR A 165 19.43 5.88 -9.76
CA THR A 165 18.31 5.08 -9.25
C THR A 165 17.65 5.82 -8.10
N SER A 166 16.38 6.19 -8.25
CA SER A 166 15.59 6.70 -7.14
C SER A 166 15.14 5.52 -6.29
N LEU A 167 15.55 5.49 -5.01
CA LEU A 167 14.80 4.72 -4.02
C LEU A 167 13.38 5.26 -4.04
N ALA A 168 12.37 4.40 -4.16
CA ALA A 168 10.99 4.84 -4.05
C ALA A 168 10.61 4.88 -2.56
N PRO A 169 10.68 6.04 -1.87
CA PRO A 169 9.86 6.20 -0.68
C PRO A 169 8.41 6.20 -1.16
N LEU A 170 7.53 5.53 -0.44
CA LEU A 170 6.10 5.64 -0.72
C LEU A 170 5.65 7.09 -0.41
N GLY A 171 5.54 7.97 -1.42
CA GLY A 171 4.88 9.30 -1.40
C GLY A 171 5.81 10.53 -1.23
N ALA A 172 5.89 11.46 -2.21
CA ALA A 172 6.73 12.67 -2.03
C ALA A 172 6.41 13.96 -2.83
N SER A 173 5.41 14.07 -3.72
CA SER A 173 5.32 15.27 -4.59
C SER A 173 4.31 16.37 -4.20
N THR A 174 3.33 16.14 -3.32
CA THR A 174 2.26 17.14 -3.05
C THR A 174 2.35 17.85 -1.70
N VAL A 175 3.37 17.55 -0.90
CA VAL A 175 3.42 17.92 0.53
C VAL A 175 3.91 19.37 0.77
N SER A 176 4.75 19.92 -0.13
CA SER A 176 5.39 21.24 0.06
C SER A 176 4.40 22.41 0.09
N ALA A 177 3.33 22.34 -0.71
CA ALA A 177 2.28 23.35 -0.76
C ALA A 177 1.50 23.40 0.57
N TYR A 178 1.14 22.24 1.12
CA TYR A 178 0.47 22.14 2.42
C TYR A 178 1.34 22.73 3.52
N PHE A 179 2.62 22.36 3.59
CA PHE A 179 3.50 22.90 4.62
C PHE A 179 3.73 24.40 4.48
N SER A 180 3.77 24.94 3.27
CA SER A 180 3.82 26.40 3.06
C SER A 180 2.58 27.08 3.65
N ALA A 181 1.39 26.52 3.41
CA ALA A 181 0.11 27.03 3.97
C ALA A 181 -0.02 26.82 5.49
N LEU A 182 0.60 25.78 6.05
CA LEU A 182 0.58 25.49 7.48
C LEU A 182 1.38 26.52 8.31
N GLY A 183 2.37 27.18 7.69
CA GLY A 183 3.20 28.20 8.35
C GLY A 183 4.06 27.63 9.47
N SER A 184 3.96 28.21 10.67
CA SER A 184 4.67 27.81 11.89
C SER A 184 3.85 26.89 12.81
N THR A 185 2.62 26.55 12.43
CA THR A 185 1.76 25.65 13.21
C THR A 185 2.47 24.31 13.42
N ASN A 186 2.50 23.83 14.67
CA ASN A 186 3.23 22.62 15.08
C ASN A 186 4.75 22.66 14.80
N GLY A 187 5.34 23.85 14.68
CA GLY A 187 6.77 24.04 14.45
C GLY A 187 7.64 23.27 15.46
N GLY A 188 8.66 22.58 14.96
CA GLY A 188 9.57 21.75 15.77
C GLY A 188 9.00 20.41 16.25
N ARG A 189 7.72 20.10 15.96
CA ARG A 189 7.07 18.84 16.38
C ARG A 189 7.06 17.74 15.32
N PHE A 190 7.41 18.05 14.08
CA PHE A 190 7.47 17.10 12.97
C PHE A 190 8.56 17.47 11.96
N ASN A 191 9.03 16.49 11.19
CA ASN A 191 10.02 16.70 10.13
C ASN A 191 9.33 17.10 8.82
N ARG A 192 9.51 18.34 8.37
CA ARG A 192 8.94 18.87 7.12
C ARG A 192 9.56 18.27 5.85
N GLY A 193 10.74 17.68 5.94
CA GLY A 193 11.42 17.02 4.82
C GLY A 193 11.12 15.51 4.72
N GLY A 194 10.33 14.96 5.65
CA GLY A 194 9.94 13.54 5.63
C GLY A 194 8.73 13.25 4.75
N ARG A 195 8.51 11.96 4.46
CA ARG A 195 7.28 11.46 3.84
C ARG A 195 6.09 11.81 4.75
N ALA A 196 5.12 12.54 4.22
CA ALA A 196 3.90 12.86 4.95
C ALA A 196 2.74 12.00 4.46
N PHE A 197 1.87 11.56 5.38
CA PHE A 197 0.79 10.60 5.17
C PHE A 197 -0.52 11.13 5.82
N PRO A 198 -1.70 10.57 5.49
CA PRO A 198 -1.97 9.46 4.57
C PRO A 198 -1.91 9.86 3.08
N ASP A 199 -2.03 8.88 2.17
CA ASP A 199 -2.17 9.16 0.72
C ASP A 199 -3.62 9.39 0.31
N ILE A 200 -4.55 8.71 0.98
CA ILE A 200 -5.98 8.71 0.71
C ILE A 200 -6.76 8.59 2.03
N SER A 201 -8.07 8.81 1.96
CA SER A 201 -9.02 8.54 3.02
C SER A 201 -10.27 7.84 2.47
N ALA A 202 -11.17 7.41 3.35
CA ALA A 202 -12.43 6.73 3.08
C ALA A 202 -13.24 6.72 4.40
N GLN A 203 -14.44 6.14 4.38
CA GLN A 203 -15.25 6.03 5.59
C GLN A 203 -14.54 5.16 6.64
N GLY A 204 -14.42 5.68 7.86
CA GLY A 204 -13.79 5.00 8.98
C GLY A 204 -14.51 5.17 10.31
N ASP A 205 -15.75 5.63 10.28
CA ASP A 205 -16.58 5.81 11.46
C ASP A 205 -17.98 5.28 11.17
N ASN A 206 -18.68 4.79 12.19
CA ASN A 206 -20.02 4.20 12.05
C ASN A 206 -20.13 3.18 10.88
N VAL A 207 -19.12 2.34 10.70
CA VAL A 207 -19.13 1.26 9.71
C VAL A 207 -19.87 0.08 10.31
N ASP A 208 -20.96 -0.32 9.67
CA ASP A 208 -21.78 -1.44 10.11
C ASP A 208 -21.09 -2.78 9.80
N ILE A 209 -21.01 -3.64 10.80
CA ILE A 209 -20.44 -4.99 10.71
C ILE A 209 -21.37 -5.99 11.39
N VAL A 210 -21.27 -7.26 10.96
CA VAL A 210 -21.87 -8.38 11.66
C VAL A 210 -20.77 -9.19 12.32
N PHE A 211 -20.77 -9.24 13.65
CA PHE A 211 -19.82 -10.04 14.43
C PHE A 211 -20.60 -10.92 15.40
N GLN A 212 -20.32 -12.23 15.38
CA GLN A 212 -21.07 -13.22 16.18
C GLN A 212 -22.61 -13.13 16.00
N GLN A 213 -23.05 -12.90 14.76
CA GLN A 213 -24.47 -12.75 14.38
C GLN A 213 -25.16 -11.47 14.93
N GLU A 214 -24.41 -10.56 15.54
CA GLU A 214 -24.90 -9.28 16.02
C GLU A 214 -24.41 -8.14 15.12
N PHE A 215 -25.32 -7.20 14.83
CA PHE A 215 -24.98 -5.97 14.14
C PHE A 215 -24.31 -5.00 15.11
N GLY A 216 -23.29 -4.29 14.63
CA GLY A 216 -22.58 -3.31 15.42
C GLY A 216 -21.88 -2.29 14.54
N LEU A 217 -21.73 -1.08 15.08
CA LEU A 217 -20.95 -0.03 14.45
C LEU A 217 -19.51 -0.07 14.96
N VAL A 218 -18.55 -0.05 14.04
CA VAL A 218 -17.14 0.09 14.35
C VAL A 218 -16.54 1.30 13.65
N GLY A 219 -15.39 1.73 14.14
CA GLY A 219 -14.61 2.80 13.54
C GLY A 219 -13.13 2.43 13.45
N GLY A 220 -12.34 3.37 12.96
CA GLY A 220 -10.91 3.26 12.78
C GLY A 220 -10.50 3.05 11.33
N THR A 221 -9.23 3.40 11.06
CA THR A 221 -8.60 3.26 9.73
C THR A 221 -8.51 1.81 9.25
N SER A 222 -8.66 0.84 10.16
CA SER A 222 -8.85 -0.57 9.83
C SER A 222 -10.04 -0.81 8.90
N CYS A 223 -11.10 0.01 8.96
CA CYS A 223 -12.25 -0.08 8.08
C CYS A 223 -11.98 0.55 6.70
N LEU A 224 -11.17 1.61 6.65
CA LEU A 224 -10.79 2.28 5.40
C LEU A 224 -10.02 1.36 4.45
N SER A 225 -9.04 0.62 4.99
CA SER A 225 -8.16 -0.26 4.22
C SER A 225 -8.92 -1.24 3.29
N PRO A 226 -9.88 -2.05 3.77
CA PRO A 226 -10.67 -2.94 2.92
C PRO A 226 -11.66 -2.20 2.02
N ILE A 227 -12.19 -1.03 2.41
CA ILE A 227 -13.07 -0.23 1.54
C ILE A 227 -12.31 0.22 0.30
N PHE A 228 -11.12 0.81 0.47
CA PHE A 228 -10.31 1.24 -0.65
C PHE A 228 -9.77 0.07 -1.47
N ALA A 229 -9.35 -1.02 -0.82
CA ALA A 229 -8.92 -2.23 -1.53
C ALA A 229 -10.04 -2.78 -2.44
N SER A 230 -11.30 -2.71 -1.99
CA SER A 230 -12.46 -3.13 -2.77
C SER A 230 -12.69 -2.24 -4.00
N VAL A 231 -12.54 -0.92 -3.86
CA VAL A 231 -12.58 0.02 -5.01
C VAL A 231 -11.52 -0.34 -6.05
N VAL A 232 -10.28 -0.58 -5.61
CA VAL A 232 -9.17 -0.95 -6.51
C VAL A 232 -9.40 -2.31 -7.17
N SER A 233 -9.94 -3.28 -6.43
CA SER A 233 -10.28 -4.60 -6.96
C SER A 233 -11.35 -4.52 -8.06
N LEU A 234 -12.41 -3.72 -7.86
CA LEU A 234 -13.43 -3.47 -8.87
C LEU A 234 -12.85 -2.83 -10.14
N LEU A 235 -11.99 -1.81 -9.99
CA LEU A 235 -11.31 -1.17 -11.12
C LEU A 235 -10.39 -2.16 -11.87
N ASN A 236 -9.64 -2.99 -11.15
CA ASN A 236 -8.80 -4.02 -11.76
C ASN A 236 -9.63 -5.05 -12.52
N GLY A 237 -10.78 -5.47 -11.98
CA GLY A 237 -11.72 -6.36 -12.69
C GLY A 237 -12.13 -5.78 -14.03
N GLU A 238 -12.61 -4.53 -14.05
CA GLU A 238 -12.99 -3.86 -15.30
C GLU A 238 -11.83 -3.66 -16.28
N LEU A 239 -10.63 -3.34 -15.78
CA LEU A 239 -9.42 -3.23 -16.61
C LEU A 239 -9.09 -4.57 -17.26
N ILE A 240 -9.10 -5.65 -16.50
CA ILE A 240 -8.81 -7.01 -17.00
C ILE A 240 -9.84 -7.40 -18.07
N THR A 241 -11.14 -7.18 -17.83
CA THR A 241 -12.19 -7.42 -18.84
C THR A 241 -11.97 -6.61 -20.12
N ALA A 242 -11.45 -5.38 -20.00
CA ALA A 242 -11.09 -4.54 -21.14
C ALA A 242 -9.74 -4.88 -21.79
N GLY A 243 -9.08 -5.97 -21.38
CA GLY A 243 -7.75 -6.35 -21.87
C GLY A 243 -6.63 -5.41 -21.43
N LYS A 244 -6.83 -4.67 -20.32
CA LYS A 244 -5.88 -3.72 -19.74
C LYS A 244 -5.21 -4.30 -18.49
N PRO A 245 -3.95 -3.91 -18.21
CA PRO A 245 -3.24 -4.39 -17.03
C PRO A 245 -3.83 -3.81 -15.74
N PRO A 246 -3.70 -4.50 -14.60
CA PRO A 246 -4.12 -3.98 -13.30
C PRO A 246 -3.26 -2.78 -12.86
N LEU A 247 -3.80 -2.00 -11.92
CA LEU A 247 -3.23 -0.71 -11.49
C LEU A 247 -1.90 -0.85 -10.73
N GLY A 248 -1.69 -1.93 -9.98
CA GLY A 248 -0.44 -2.19 -9.25
C GLY A 248 -0.10 -1.08 -8.24
N PHE A 249 1.13 -0.52 -8.35
CA PHE A 249 1.58 0.55 -7.45
C PHE A 249 0.84 1.87 -7.73
N LEU A 250 -0.09 2.22 -6.85
CA LEU A 250 -1.06 3.30 -7.06
C LEU A 250 -0.51 4.71 -6.89
N ASN A 251 0.50 4.93 -6.03
CA ASN A 251 0.91 6.30 -5.66
C ASN A 251 1.28 7.16 -6.88
N PRO A 252 2.07 6.70 -7.88
CA PRO A 252 2.35 7.50 -9.07
C PRO A 252 1.09 7.93 -9.84
N PHE A 253 0.10 7.05 -9.96
CA PHE A 253 -1.18 7.36 -10.58
C PHE A 253 -2.00 8.36 -9.75
N LEU A 254 -2.16 8.10 -8.44
CA LEU A 254 -2.93 8.93 -7.53
C LEU A 254 -2.35 10.35 -7.41
N TYR A 255 -1.02 10.48 -7.40
CA TYR A 255 -0.33 11.77 -7.35
C TYR A 255 -0.15 12.42 -8.74
N SER A 256 -0.78 11.87 -9.79
CA SER A 256 -0.82 12.46 -11.13
C SER A 256 -2.27 12.66 -11.59
N THR A 257 -2.75 11.88 -12.57
CA THR A 257 -4.10 12.04 -13.13
C THR A 257 -5.20 11.61 -12.16
N GLY A 258 -4.90 10.64 -11.28
CA GLY A 258 -5.84 10.08 -10.31
C GLY A 258 -6.26 11.06 -9.20
N ALA A 259 -5.48 12.11 -8.93
CA ALA A 259 -5.79 13.07 -7.86
C ALA A 259 -7.14 13.75 -8.07
N SER A 260 -7.47 14.08 -9.32
CA SER A 260 -8.73 14.72 -9.70
C SER A 260 -9.95 13.80 -9.60
N ALA A 261 -9.72 12.49 -9.44
CA ALA A 261 -10.74 11.47 -9.30
C ALA A 261 -11.03 11.12 -7.83
N LEU A 262 -10.54 11.92 -6.89
CA LEU A 262 -10.81 11.80 -5.46
C LEU A 262 -11.66 12.99 -5.00
N ASN A 263 -12.51 12.79 -4.00
CA ASN A 263 -13.24 13.88 -3.37
C ASN A 263 -12.34 14.48 -2.27
N ASP A 264 -11.90 15.72 -2.50
CA ASP A 264 -11.05 16.49 -1.60
C ASP A 264 -11.79 16.83 -0.29
N VAL A 265 -11.19 16.48 0.85
CA VAL A 265 -11.77 16.76 2.18
C VAL A 265 -11.06 17.96 2.76
N THR A 266 -11.78 19.08 2.85
CA THR A 266 -11.16 20.39 3.15
C THR A 266 -11.47 20.92 4.55
N THR A 267 -12.22 20.15 5.34
CA THR A 267 -12.71 20.56 6.67
C THR A 267 -12.47 19.46 7.70
N GLY A 268 -12.05 19.84 8.91
CA GLY A 268 -11.77 18.93 10.01
C GLY A 268 -10.33 19.00 10.47
N SER A 269 -9.98 18.17 11.45
CA SER A 269 -8.60 18.02 11.97
C SER A 269 -8.42 16.67 12.66
N ASN A 270 -7.17 16.30 12.98
CA ASN A 270 -6.83 15.10 13.74
C ASN A 270 -6.21 15.43 15.12
N PRO A 271 -6.98 16.00 16.06
CA PRO A 271 -6.45 16.33 17.39
C PRO A 271 -6.01 15.06 18.14
N GLY A 272 -4.97 15.20 18.94
CA GLY A 272 -4.36 14.10 19.68
C GLY A 272 -3.20 14.57 20.54
N CYS A 273 -2.88 13.82 21.59
CA CYS A 273 -1.78 14.15 22.52
C CYS A 273 -1.84 15.59 23.07
N SER A 274 -3.04 16.08 23.39
CA SER A 274 -3.31 17.47 23.82
C SER A 274 -2.89 18.54 22.80
N THR A 275 -2.91 18.22 21.51
CA THR A 275 -2.69 19.16 20.40
C THR A 275 -3.91 19.21 19.49
N ASN A 276 -4.03 20.31 18.72
CA ASN A 276 -5.05 20.42 17.67
C ASN A 276 -4.73 19.58 16.42
N GLY A 277 -3.62 18.82 16.43
CA GLY A 277 -3.15 18.05 15.29
C GLY A 277 -2.90 18.93 14.07
N PHE A 278 -3.23 18.40 12.91
CA PHE A 278 -3.20 19.10 11.64
C PHE A 278 -4.64 19.39 11.16
N PRO A 279 -4.89 20.56 10.56
CA PRO A 279 -6.16 20.84 9.89
C PRO A 279 -6.21 20.20 8.50
N ALA A 280 -7.38 19.67 8.13
CA ALA A 280 -7.67 19.34 6.74
C ALA A 280 -7.72 20.63 5.90
N ARG A 281 -7.26 20.57 4.65
CA ARG A 281 -7.16 21.74 3.75
C ARG A 281 -7.32 21.28 2.31
N ALA A 282 -7.63 22.22 1.42
CA ALA A 282 -7.67 21.93 -0.01
C ALA A 282 -6.42 21.22 -0.52
N ARG A 283 -6.63 20.21 -1.36
CA ARG A 283 -5.65 19.27 -1.92
C ARG A 283 -5.15 18.28 -0.89
N TRP A 284 -3.91 17.82 -1.04
CA TRP A 284 -3.31 16.90 -0.08
C TRP A 284 -3.16 17.57 1.30
N ASP A 285 -3.57 16.85 2.34
CA ASP A 285 -3.30 17.21 3.72
C ASP A 285 -2.97 15.96 4.59
N PRO A 286 -2.32 16.12 5.77
CA PRO A 286 -1.94 15.02 6.65
C PRO A 286 -3.09 14.53 7.56
N VAL A 287 -4.34 14.77 7.18
CA VAL A 287 -5.54 14.26 7.83
C VAL A 287 -6.22 13.24 6.92
N THR A 288 -6.43 13.62 5.65
CA THR A 288 -7.23 12.89 4.67
C THR A 288 -6.50 12.55 3.37
N GLY A 289 -5.22 12.94 3.25
CA GLY A 289 -4.42 12.68 2.07
C GLY A 289 -4.98 13.43 0.86
N LEU A 290 -5.04 12.78 -0.30
CA LEU A 290 -5.67 13.32 -1.51
C LEU A 290 -7.21 13.28 -1.46
N GLY A 291 -7.81 12.72 -0.40
CA GLY A 291 -9.26 12.62 -0.24
C GLY A 291 -9.82 11.21 -0.41
N THR A 292 -11.13 11.13 -0.64
CA THR A 292 -11.89 9.87 -0.68
C THR A 292 -12.13 9.36 -2.10
N PRO A 293 -12.18 8.03 -2.35
CA PRO A 293 -12.35 7.50 -3.70
C PRO A 293 -13.71 7.86 -4.31
N ASN A 294 -13.71 8.45 -5.50
CA ASN A 294 -14.90 8.54 -6.35
C ASN A 294 -14.79 7.48 -7.44
N PHE A 295 -15.54 6.38 -7.30
CA PHE A 295 -15.41 5.22 -8.19
C PHE A 295 -15.62 5.59 -9.66
N ALA A 296 -16.67 6.36 -9.98
CA ALA A 296 -16.97 6.76 -11.35
C ALA A 296 -15.86 7.61 -11.97
N ALA A 297 -15.34 8.58 -11.21
CA ALA A 297 -14.23 9.41 -11.68
C ALA A 297 -12.93 8.60 -11.82
N LEU A 298 -12.66 7.67 -10.89
CA LEU A 298 -11.48 6.80 -10.93
C LEU A 298 -11.54 5.88 -12.15
N ARG A 299 -12.71 5.32 -12.45
CA ARG A 299 -12.97 4.50 -13.65
C ARG A 299 -12.59 5.26 -14.92
N THR A 300 -13.05 6.51 -15.08
CA THR A 300 -12.64 7.37 -16.20
C THR A 300 -11.14 7.68 -16.19
N ALA A 301 -10.57 7.96 -15.01
CA ALA A 301 -9.15 8.33 -14.89
C ALA A 301 -8.19 7.18 -15.23
N VAL A 302 -8.61 5.91 -15.05
CA VAL A 302 -7.85 4.72 -15.48
C VAL A 302 -8.13 4.33 -16.94
N GLY A 303 -8.97 5.10 -17.64
CA GLY A 303 -9.26 4.95 -19.06
C GLY A 303 -10.32 3.89 -19.37
N LEU A 304 -11.30 3.69 -18.49
CA LEU A 304 -12.48 2.84 -18.67
C LEU A 304 -13.75 3.65 -18.96
#